data_AF-A0A256ZVC6-F1
#
_entry.id   AF-A0A256ZVC6-F1
#
_cell.length_a   1.000
_cell.length_b   1.000
_cell.length_c   1.000
_cell.angle_alpha   90.00
_cell.angle_beta   90.00
_cell.angle_gamma   90.00
#
_symmetry.space_group_name_H-M   'P 1'
#
loop_
_entity.id
_entity.type
_entity.pdbx_description
1 polymer ?
#
loop_
_entity_poly.entity_id
_entity_poly.type
_entity_poly.pdbx_seq_one_letter_code
_entity_poly.pdbx_strand_id
1 'polypeptide(L)'
;MSIPRLKEMRKEKIPLTAFYDEDMEAIAKKLKLYDDIRFGKMKCFICGAKVTFENLGAFLKTGDGVKVVCDNSECIFKAIRIAEELKSK
;
A
#
# COMPACT_ATOMS: atom_id res chain seq x y z
N MET A 1 9.36 -10.61 -40.86
CA MET A 1 8.50 -10.41 -39.68
C MET A 1 9.33 -9.76 -38.60
N SER A 2 9.23 -8.43 -38.49
CA SER A 2 10.03 -7.63 -37.56
C SER A 2 9.42 -7.79 -36.17
N ILE A 3 10.06 -8.55 -35.29
CA ILE A 3 9.70 -8.60 -33.87
C ILE A 3 10.06 -7.22 -33.30
N PRO A 4 9.07 -6.39 -32.89
CA PRO A 4 9.39 -5.10 -32.31
C PRO A 4 10.14 -5.35 -31.00
N ARG A 5 11.42 -4.98 -31.05
CA ARG A 5 12.30 -4.63 -29.92
C ARG A 5 11.51 -4.42 -28.63
N LEU A 6 11.68 -5.32 -27.67
CA LEU A 6 11.42 -5.11 -26.23
C LEU A 6 12.38 -4.03 -25.66
N LYS A 7 12.56 -2.93 -26.39
CA LYS A 7 13.27 -1.75 -25.90
C LYS A 7 12.29 -1.01 -25.00
N GLU A 8 12.72 -0.82 -23.75
CA GLU A 8 12.29 0.30 -22.91
C GLU A 8 10.99 0.12 -22.12
N MET A 9 10.73 -1.07 -21.56
CA MET A 9 10.17 -1.07 -20.21
C MET A 9 11.32 -0.72 -19.26
N ARG A 10 11.54 0.57 -18.98
CA ARG A 10 12.31 0.94 -17.78
C ARG A 10 11.59 0.26 -16.62
N LYS A 11 12.14 -0.84 -16.11
CA LYS A 11 11.72 -1.42 -14.84
C LYS A 11 12.13 -0.38 -13.80
N GLU A 12 11.26 0.60 -13.60
CA GLU A 12 11.41 1.59 -12.55
C GLU A 12 11.51 0.80 -11.24
N LYS A 13 12.68 0.85 -10.61
CA LYS A 13 12.93 0.12 -9.37
C LYS A 13 12.38 0.97 -8.25
N ILE A 14 11.15 0.67 -7.84
CA ILE A 14 10.48 1.38 -6.77
C ILE A 14 10.92 0.75 -5.44
N PRO A 15 11.65 1.48 -4.57
CA PRO A 15 12.01 0.97 -3.26
C PRO A 15 10.76 0.92 -2.38
N LEU A 16 10.33 -0.30 -2.05
CA LEU A 16 9.19 -0.57 -1.18
C LEU A 16 9.69 -0.99 0.20
N THR A 17 9.10 -0.39 1.24
CA THR A 17 9.33 -0.81 2.62
C THR A 17 8.39 -1.97 2.92
N ALA A 18 8.94 -3.17 3.04
CA ALA A 18 8.21 -4.36 3.48
C ALA A 18 8.39 -4.56 4.99
N PHE A 19 7.37 -5.11 5.63
CA PHE A 19 7.37 -5.54 7.02
C PHE A 19 6.73 -6.93 7.08
N TYR A 20 7.08 -7.71 8.11
CA TYR A 20 6.44 -9.01 8.35
C TYR A 20 5.07 -8.82 9.00
N ASP A 21 4.17 -9.80 8.85
CA ASP A 21 2.84 -9.80 9.49
C ASP A 21 2.94 -9.64 11.01
N GLU A 22 4.00 -10.15 11.64
CA GLU A 22 4.26 -10.03 13.08
C GLU A 22 4.52 -8.57 13.49
N ASP A 23 5.19 -7.80 12.63
CA ASP A 23 5.51 -6.39 12.86
C ASP A 23 4.32 -5.46 12.54
N MET A 24 3.34 -5.96 11.80
CA MET A 24 2.15 -5.22 11.38
C MET A 24 1.37 -4.64 12.56
N GLU A 25 1.17 -5.44 13.61
CA GLU A 25 0.49 -5.00 14.84
C GLU A 25 1.30 -3.92 15.57
N ALA A 26 2.62 -4.08 15.63
CA ALA A 26 3.52 -3.11 16.26
C ALA A 26 3.52 -1.77 15.51
N ILE A 27 3.54 -1.82 14.18
CA ILE A 27 3.43 -0.64 13.30
C ILE A 27 2.08 0.03 13.47
N ALA A 28 0.98 -0.73 13.44
CA ALA A 28 -0.36 -0.19 13.63
C ALA A 28 -0.54 0.46 15.01
N LYS A 29 0.06 -0.11 16.07
CA LYS A 29 0.10 0.50 17.42
C LYS A 29 0.90 1.79 17.44
N LYS A 30 2.08 1.84 16.81
CA LYS A 30 2.88 3.06 16.69
C LYS A 30 2.14 4.17 15.95
N LEU A 31 1.36 3.80 14.94
CA LEU A 31 0.55 4.72 14.15
C LEU A 31 -0.78 5.11 14.84
N LYS A 32 -1.09 4.52 16.01
CA LYS A 32 -2.38 4.66 16.71
C LYS A 32 -3.60 4.26 15.87
N LEU A 33 -3.39 3.42 14.85
CA LEU A 33 -4.44 2.89 13.97
C LEU A 33 -4.89 1.48 14.35
N TYR A 34 -4.25 0.88 15.37
CA TYR A 34 -4.49 -0.50 15.79
C TYR A 34 -5.95 -0.77 16.08
N ASP A 35 -6.59 0.05 16.91
CA ASP A 35 -8.00 -0.12 17.26
C ASP A 35 -8.91 0.06 16.02
N ASP A 36 -8.69 1.06 15.19
CA ASP A 36 -9.53 1.29 14.02
C ASP A 36 -9.44 0.16 12.98
N ILE A 37 -8.26 -0.46 12.83
CA ILE A 37 -8.06 -1.63 11.95
C ILE A 37 -8.67 -2.88 12.60
N ARG A 38 -8.48 -3.08 13.91
CA ARG A 38 -9.02 -4.23 14.65
C ARG A 38 -10.54 -4.25 14.67
N PHE A 39 -11.15 -3.09 14.89
CA PHE A 39 -12.61 -2.92 14.82
C PHE A 39 -13.11 -2.88 13.36
N GLY A 40 -12.20 -2.86 12.38
CA GLY A 40 -12.51 -2.76 10.96
C GLY A 40 -13.31 -1.52 10.60
N LYS A 41 -13.03 -0.41 11.27
CA LYS A 41 -13.54 0.92 10.92
C LYS A 41 -12.81 1.47 9.70
N MET A 42 -11.59 1.00 9.46
CA MET A 42 -10.77 1.38 8.32
C MET A 42 -11.26 0.75 7.02
N LYS A 43 -11.19 1.54 5.94
CA LYS A 43 -11.51 1.11 4.58
C LYS A 43 -10.28 1.30 3.68
N CYS A 44 -10.13 0.41 2.72
CA CYS A 44 -9.09 0.48 1.70
C CYS A 44 -9.24 1.79 0.93
N PHE A 45 -8.17 2.56 0.85
CA PHE A 45 -8.18 3.84 0.14
C PHE A 45 -8.47 3.70 -1.37
N ILE A 46 -8.22 2.52 -1.94
CA ILE A 46 -8.35 2.27 -3.38
C ILE A 46 -9.71 1.68 -3.76
N CYS A 47 -10.12 0.58 -3.10
CA CYS A 47 -11.35 -0.14 -3.44
C CYS A 47 -12.51 0.11 -2.45
N GLY A 48 -12.26 0.76 -1.32
CA GLY A 48 -13.27 1.01 -0.29
C GLY A 48 -13.67 -0.20 0.56
N ALA A 49 -13.08 -1.38 0.32
CA ALA A 49 -13.34 -2.58 1.11
C ALA A 49 -12.94 -2.38 2.58
N LYS A 50 -13.63 -3.04 3.50
CA LYS A 50 -13.25 -3.07 4.92
C LYS A 50 -11.88 -3.73 5.06
N VAL A 51 -10.96 -3.08 5.78
CA VAL A 51 -9.60 -3.57 6.01
C VAL A 51 -9.46 -3.98 7.47
N THR A 52 -9.02 -5.21 7.69
CA THR A 52 -8.67 -5.78 8.99
C THR A 52 -7.22 -6.29 8.95
N PHE A 53 -6.67 -6.71 10.08
CA PHE A 53 -5.33 -7.30 10.13
C PHE A 53 -5.17 -8.53 9.21
N GLU A 54 -6.26 -9.20 8.84
CA GLU A 54 -6.25 -10.37 7.95
C GLU A 54 -6.15 -10.01 6.46
N ASN A 55 -6.57 -8.80 6.05
CA ASN A 55 -6.51 -8.37 4.63
C ASN A 55 -5.63 -7.16 4.39
N LEU A 56 -5.01 -6.59 5.43
CA LEU A 56 -4.23 -5.38 5.26
C LEU A 56 -2.92 -5.69 4.53
N GLY A 57 -2.76 -5.10 3.35
CA GLY A 57 -1.60 -5.32 2.49
C GLY A 57 -0.55 -4.24 2.62
N ALA A 58 -0.96 -2.98 2.80
CA ALA A 58 0.00 -1.87 2.91
C ALA A 58 -0.55 -0.67 3.69
N PHE A 59 0.38 0.07 4.29
CA PHE A 59 0.14 1.41 4.83
C PHE A 59 0.63 2.46 3.84
N LEU A 60 -0.26 3.38 3.48
CA LEU A 60 0.02 4.48 2.58
C LEU A 60 0.04 5.79 3.38
N LYS A 61 1.20 6.42 3.50
CA LYS A 61 1.29 7.76 4.07
C LYS A 61 0.88 8.79 3.01
N THR A 62 -0.17 9.55 3.28
CA THR A 62 -0.64 10.67 2.47
C THR A 62 -0.56 11.98 3.25
N GLY A 63 -0.82 13.12 2.58
CA GLY A 63 -0.78 14.44 3.23
C GLY A 63 -1.75 14.55 4.41
N ASP A 64 -2.92 13.92 4.31
CA ASP A 64 -3.95 13.87 5.36
C ASP A 64 -3.67 12.84 6.48
N GLY A 65 -2.53 12.14 6.46
CA GLY A 65 -2.17 11.13 7.45
C GLY A 65 -1.92 9.75 6.85
N VAL A 66 -2.03 8.69 7.66
CA VAL A 66 -1.77 7.33 7.19
C VAL A 66 -3.09 6.63 6.83
N LYS A 67 -3.18 6.16 5.60
CA LYS A 67 -4.28 5.38 5.06
C LYS A 67 -3.87 3.91 4.91
N VAL A 68 -4.85 3.03 4.85
CA VAL A 68 -4.62 1.58 4.69
C VAL A 68 -5.09 1.09 3.33
N VAL A 69 -4.46 0.03 2.86
CA VAL A 69 -4.72 -0.62 1.57
C VAL A 69 -4.84 -2.12 1.82
N CYS A 70 -5.81 -2.77 1.18
CA CYS A 70 -5.97 -4.22 1.27
C CYS A 70 -4.89 -4.98 0.48
N ASP A 71 -4.82 -6.29 0.69
CA ASP A 71 -3.88 -7.25 0.09
C ASP A 71 -4.10 -7.47 -1.41
N ASN A 72 -5.18 -6.92 -1.97
CA ASN A 72 -5.47 -7.02 -3.39
C ASN A 72 -4.33 -6.40 -4.22
N SER A 73 -3.76 -7.21 -5.12
CA SER A 73 -2.63 -6.85 -5.98
C SER A 73 -2.87 -5.57 -6.79
N GLU A 74 -4.09 -5.34 -7.29
CA GLU A 74 -4.44 -4.10 -8.00
C GLU A 74 -4.40 -2.88 -7.08
N CYS A 75 -4.83 -3.04 -5.82
CA CYS A 75 -4.83 -1.98 -4.83
C CYS A 75 -3.41 -1.64 -4.39
N ILE A 76 -2.58 -2.65 -4.15
CA ILE A 76 -1.16 -2.48 -3.85
C ILE A 76 -0.46 -1.74 -4.98
N PHE A 77 -0.65 -2.16 -6.23
CA PHE A 77 0.01 -1.52 -7.38
C PHE A 77 -0.36 -0.04 -7.53
N LYS A 78 -1.65 0.30 -7.31
CA LYS A 78 -2.11 1.69 -7.29
C LYS A 78 -1.53 2.47 -6.11
N ALA A 79 -1.47 1.87 -4.93
CA ALA A 79 -0.89 2.48 -3.75
C ALA A 79 0.60 2.82 -3.95
N ILE A 80 1.34 1.93 -4.60
CA ILE A 80 2.75 2.15 -4.95
C ILE A 80 2.89 3.39 -5.84
N ARG A 81 2.10 3.48 -6.92
CA ARG A 81 2.11 4.66 -7.80
C ARG A 81 1.81 5.96 -7.07
N ILE A 82 0.80 5.95 -6.22
CA ILE A 82 0.44 7.14 -5.41
C ILE A 82 1.57 7.50 -4.45
N ALA A 83 2.21 6.51 -3.82
CA ALA A 83 3.33 6.75 -2.91
C ALA A 83 4.53 7.41 -3.63
N GLU A 84 4.78 7.06 -4.89
CA GLU A 84 5.82 7.69 -5.71
C GLU A 84 5.50 9.15 -6.04
N GLU A 85 4.26 9.43 -6.46
CA GLU A 85 3.81 10.81 -6.72
C GLU A 85 3.94 11.69 -5.47
N LEU A 86 3.69 11.12 -4.29
CA LEU A 86 3.80 11.83 -3.01
C LEU A 86 5.25 12.02 -2.54
N LYS A 87 6.21 11.17 -2.95
CA LYS A 87 7.63 11.33 -2.65
C LYS A 87 8.31 12.39 -3.51
N SER A 88 7.75 12.68 -4.69
CA SER A 88 8.33 13.61 -5.66
C SER A 88 7.98 15.09 -5.39
N LYS A 89 7.33 15.39 -4.26
CA LYS A 89 6.88 16.73 -3.87
C LYS A 89 7.43 17.09 -2.49
#